data_AF-A0A3D5ALZ7-F1
#
_entry.id   AF-A0A3D5ALZ7-F1
#
_cell.length_a   1.000
_cell.length_b   1.000
_cell.length_c   1.000
_cell.angle_alpha   90.00
_cell.angle_beta   90.00
_cell.angle_gamma   90.00
#
_symmetry.space_group_name_H-M   'P 1'
#
loop_
_entity.id
_entity.type
_entity.pdbx_description
1 polymer ?
#
loop_
_entity_poly.entity_id
_entity_poly.type
_entity_poly.pdbx_seq_one_letter_code
_entity_poly.pdbx_strand_id
1 'polypeptide(L)'
;MKFFRQRLGPVLVLVMVTGVLTSVSPPVAAAPTTFAHPGVLVSRAQLDFVRGRVQANAQPWKAAYDQMLASSYASLSRTPRPRAVVECGSYSNPNNGCTDERQDAIAAYTDALVWYITRDARYANKAIALMDAWSATIQDHTNSNARLQTGWAGSSWTRAAEIIRYTYTSWPNAGRFGTMLRNVYLPEIYNGATTSNGNWELVMLETMLGISVYLEDRALYDRAISMFRNRFAAFVYLATDGSIPRGPGGGIDTPSEIINYWQGQSTFVDG
;
A
#
# COMPACT_ATOMS: atom_id res chain seq x y z
N MET A 1 37.48 68.14 28.08
CA MET A 1 37.87 67.56 26.78
C MET A 1 38.80 66.37 27.04
N LYS A 2 38.27 65.15 26.97
CA LYS A 2 39.05 63.91 27.15
C LYS A 2 39.38 63.35 25.76
N PHE A 3 40.66 63.31 25.41
CA PHE A 3 41.15 62.54 24.26
C PHE A 3 41.45 61.11 24.75
N PHE A 4 40.77 60.12 24.17
CA PHE A 4 41.01 58.69 24.44
C PHE A 4 41.83 58.08 23.30
N ARG A 5 42.90 57.38 23.67
CA ARG A 5 43.83 56.65 22.80
C ARG A 5 43.12 55.48 22.09
N GLN A 6 43.31 55.35 20.77
CA GLN A 6 43.00 54.12 20.02
C GLN A 6 44.06 53.05 20.31
N ARG A 7 43.61 51.83 20.65
CA ARG A 7 44.42 50.60 20.61
C ARG A 7 43.97 49.78 19.41
N LEU A 8 44.90 49.45 18.51
CA LEU A 8 44.73 48.45 17.46
C LEU A 8 44.79 47.05 18.10
N GLY A 9 43.73 46.25 17.94
CA GLY A 9 43.70 44.83 18.29
C GLY A 9 44.06 43.95 17.07
N PRO A 10 44.52 42.70 17.29
CA PRO A 10 44.95 41.82 16.22
C PRO A 10 43.74 41.25 15.46
N VAL A 11 43.84 41.19 14.13
CA VAL A 11 42.86 40.56 13.24
C VAL A 11 43.10 39.05 13.25
N LEU A 12 42.13 38.29 13.76
CA LEU A 12 42.10 36.83 13.69
C LEU A 12 41.52 36.43 12.32
N VAL A 13 42.32 35.84 11.45
CA VAL A 13 41.84 35.28 10.17
C VAL A 13 41.25 33.90 10.45
N LEU A 14 39.92 33.79 10.38
CA LEU A 14 39.21 32.52 10.48
C LEU A 14 39.19 31.86 9.09
N VAL A 15 39.98 30.80 8.92
CA VAL A 15 39.90 29.96 7.72
C VAL A 15 38.66 29.07 7.84
N MET A 16 37.57 29.46 7.16
CA MET A 16 36.39 28.63 6.99
C MET A 16 36.70 27.50 6.00
N VAL A 17 36.95 26.30 6.52
CA VAL A 17 36.96 25.08 5.70
C VAL A 17 35.50 24.74 5.42
N THR A 18 35.01 25.11 4.24
CA THR A 18 33.71 24.64 3.72
C THR A 18 33.84 23.17 3.36
N GLY A 19 33.66 22.29 4.34
CA GLY A 19 33.44 20.88 4.10
C GLY A 19 32.07 20.70 3.43
N VAL A 20 32.06 20.36 2.14
CA VAL A 20 30.86 19.90 1.46
C VAL A 20 30.48 18.56 2.08
N LEU A 21 29.58 18.57 3.06
CA LEU A 21 28.93 17.37 3.56
C LEU A 21 27.99 16.89 2.45
N THR A 22 28.46 15.98 1.61
CA THR A 22 27.58 15.22 0.74
C THR A 22 26.72 14.32 1.62
N SER A 23 25.43 14.65 1.73
CA SER A 23 24.44 13.78 2.35
C SER A 23 24.25 12.54 1.47
N VAL A 24 25.07 11.52 1.70
CA VAL A 24 24.86 10.21 1.08
C VAL A 24 23.58 9.66 1.69
N SER A 25 22.49 9.68 0.91
CA SER A 25 21.26 9.00 1.31
C SER A 25 21.60 7.52 1.55
N PRO A 26 21.17 6.93 2.67
CA PRO A 26 21.48 5.53 2.94
C PRO A 26 20.96 4.67 1.78
N PRO A 27 21.73 3.64 1.36
CA PRO A 27 21.29 2.75 0.30
C PRO A 27 19.94 2.14 0.67
N VAL A 28 19.08 1.98 -0.35
CA VAL A 28 17.79 1.32 -0.17
C VAL A 28 18.03 -0.05 0.44
N ALA A 29 17.43 -0.32 1.61
CA ALA A 29 17.47 -1.64 2.18
C ALA A 29 16.80 -2.60 1.21
N ALA A 30 17.56 -3.58 0.72
CA ALA A 30 17.03 -4.64 -0.14
C ALA A 30 15.95 -5.42 0.60
N ALA A 31 15.08 -6.09 -0.17
CA ALA A 31 14.08 -7.00 0.34
C ALA A 31 14.70 -7.99 1.34
N PRO A 32 13.97 -8.36 2.40
CA PRO A 32 14.46 -9.34 3.36
C PRO A 32 14.75 -10.67 2.66
N THR A 33 15.70 -11.44 3.20
CA THR A 33 16.06 -12.75 2.63
C THR A 33 14.89 -13.73 2.65
N THR A 34 13.99 -13.58 3.62
CA THR A 34 12.76 -14.35 3.83
C THR A 34 11.67 -13.41 4.31
N PHE A 35 10.45 -13.52 3.77
CA PHE A 35 9.33 -12.76 4.29
C PHE A 35 8.77 -13.41 5.58
N ALA A 36 8.20 -12.60 6.45
CA ALA A 36 7.50 -13.07 7.64
C ALA A 36 6.02 -13.22 7.33
N HIS A 37 5.37 -14.27 7.84
CA HIS A 37 3.99 -14.58 7.50
C HIS A 37 3.08 -14.85 8.71
N PRO A 38 1.86 -14.30 8.76
CA PRO A 38 1.36 -13.23 7.89
C PRO A 38 2.21 -11.95 7.97
N GLY A 39 2.45 -11.26 6.85
CA GLY A 39 3.29 -10.06 6.83
C GLY A 39 2.92 -8.97 5.83
N VAL A 40 1.80 -9.10 5.09
CA VAL A 40 1.37 -8.10 4.11
C VAL A 40 0.96 -6.77 4.76
N LEU A 41 0.20 -6.82 5.86
CA LEU A 41 -0.23 -5.62 6.61
C LEU A 41 -0.20 -5.85 8.12
N VAL A 42 -0.69 -7.01 8.56
CA VAL A 42 -0.73 -7.39 9.97
C VAL A 42 0.10 -8.64 10.19
N SER A 43 0.96 -8.60 11.21
CA SER A 43 1.77 -9.73 11.64
C SER A 43 0.99 -10.71 12.50
N ARG A 44 1.48 -11.95 12.62
CA ARG A 44 0.94 -12.93 13.57
C ARG A 44 0.84 -12.39 15.00
N ALA A 45 1.90 -11.71 15.47
CA ALA A 45 1.93 -11.14 16.82
C ALA A 45 0.85 -10.06 17.02
N GLN A 46 0.62 -9.21 16.02
CA GLN A 46 -0.47 -8.21 16.05
C GLN A 46 -1.85 -8.88 16.04
N LEU A 47 -2.03 -9.94 15.24
CA LEU A 47 -3.27 -10.71 15.21
C LEU A 47 -3.55 -11.40 16.56
N ASP A 48 -2.52 -12.01 17.18
CA ASP A 48 -2.63 -12.62 18.51
C ASP A 48 -2.95 -11.60 19.59
N PHE A 49 -2.32 -10.42 19.52
CA PHE A 49 -2.61 -9.31 20.41
C PHE A 49 -4.08 -8.88 20.31
N VAL A 50 -4.59 -8.63 19.10
CA VAL A 50 -5.99 -8.22 18.89
C VAL A 50 -6.94 -9.32 19.36
N ARG A 51 -6.67 -10.58 19.02
CA ARG A 51 -7.44 -11.72 19.52
C ARG A 51 -7.53 -11.74 21.04
N GLY A 52 -6.40 -11.61 21.74
CA GLY A 52 -6.36 -11.58 23.20
C GLY A 52 -7.18 -10.44 23.78
N ARG A 53 -7.11 -9.24 23.18
CA ARG A 53 -7.92 -8.08 23.58
C ARG A 53 -9.42 -8.33 23.39
N VAL A 54 -9.83 -8.90 22.27
CA VAL A 54 -11.25 -9.22 22.00
C VAL A 54 -11.76 -10.28 22.96
N GLN A 55 -11.00 -11.35 23.20
CA GLN A 55 -11.38 -12.43 24.13
C GLN A 55 -11.50 -11.93 25.58
N ALA A 56 -10.69 -10.95 25.97
CA ALA A 56 -10.76 -10.30 27.27
C ALA A 56 -11.84 -9.21 27.36
N ASN A 57 -12.66 -9.00 26.31
CA ASN A 57 -13.64 -7.91 26.20
C ASN A 57 -13.02 -6.50 26.40
N ALA A 58 -11.74 -6.34 26.08
CA ALA A 58 -11.03 -5.07 26.28
C ALA A 58 -11.43 -4.03 25.23
N GLN A 59 -11.64 -2.79 25.68
CA GLN A 59 -11.91 -1.65 24.81
C GLN A 59 -10.62 -0.93 24.39
N PRO A 60 -10.54 -0.37 23.16
CA PRO A 60 -11.61 -0.27 22.16
C PRO A 60 -11.76 -1.48 21.22
N TRP A 61 -10.92 -2.52 21.37
CA TRP A 61 -10.87 -3.65 20.44
C TRP A 61 -12.18 -4.44 20.34
N LYS A 62 -12.84 -4.70 21.47
CA LYS A 62 -14.11 -5.44 21.47
C LYS A 62 -15.21 -4.70 20.70
N ALA A 63 -15.35 -3.39 20.90
CA ALA A 63 -16.33 -2.59 20.15
C ALA A 63 -16.04 -2.59 18.63
N ALA A 64 -14.78 -2.44 18.23
CA ALA A 64 -14.40 -2.51 16.82
C ALA A 64 -14.68 -3.89 16.20
N TYR A 65 -14.39 -4.96 16.94
CA TYR A 65 -14.72 -6.33 16.52
C TYR A 65 -16.23 -6.53 16.34
N ASP A 66 -17.05 -6.05 17.27
CA ASP A 66 -18.51 -6.18 17.19
C ASP A 66 -19.08 -5.41 15.98
N GLN A 67 -18.54 -4.22 15.69
CA GLN A 67 -18.90 -3.46 14.49
C GLN A 67 -18.51 -4.19 13.20
N MET A 68 -17.31 -4.79 13.17
CA MET A 68 -16.87 -5.61 12.04
C MET A 68 -17.81 -6.81 11.83
N LEU A 69 -18.16 -7.52 12.90
CA LEU A 69 -19.04 -8.69 12.85
C LEU A 69 -20.47 -8.35 12.43
N ALA A 70 -20.96 -7.15 12.79
CA ALA A 70 -22.28 -6.66 12.39
C ALA A 70 -22.33 -6.16 10.93
N SER A 71 -21.18 -6.00 10.27
CA SER A 71 -21.13 -5.53 8.89
C SER A 71 -21.62 -6.59 7.90
N SER A 72 -22.10 -6.15 6.74
CA SER A 72 -22.48 -7.06 5.65
C SER A 72 -21.29 -7.86 5.09
N TYR A 73 -20.05 -7.43 5.37
CA TYR A 73 -18.83 -8.10 4.95
C TYR A 73 -18.52 -9.36 5.77
N ALA A 74 -19.04 -9.48 7.00
CA ALA A 74 -18.91 -10.68 7.84
C ALA A 74 -20.09 -11.67 7.66
N SER A 75 -20.90 -11.49 6.61
CA SER A 75 -22.07 -12.33 6.36
C SER A 75 -21.68 -13.66 5.72
N LEU A 76 -21.86 -14.76 6.45
CA LEU A 76 -21.64 -16.12 5.93
C LEU A 76 -22.64 -16.50 4.81
N SER A 77 -23.71 -15.73 4.58
CA SER A 77 -24.64 -15.93 3.46
C SER A 77 -24.23 -15.20 2.18
N ARG A 78 -23.14 -14.42 2.20
CA ARG A 78 -22.63 -13.73 1.00
C ARG A 78 -22.31 -14.74 -0.10
N THR A 79 -22.82 -14.45 -1.30
CA THR A 79 -22.56 -15.22 -2.53
C THR A 79 -21.55 -14.44 -3.39
N PRO A 80 -20.41 -15.04 -3.77
CA PRO A 80 -19.43 -14.37 -4.64
C PRO A 80 -20.01 -14.07 -6.01
N ARG A 81 -19.58 -12.96 -6.62
CA ARG A 81 -20.08 -12.52 -7.94
C ARG A 81 -18.91 -12.24 -8.90
N PRO A 82 -18.08 -13.25 -9.21
CA PRO A 82 -16.94 -13.06 -10.07
C PRO A 82 -17.36 -12.79 -11.51
N ARG A 83 -16.52 -12.03 -12.22
CA ARG A 83 -16.63 -11.79 -13.66
C ARG A 83 -15.30 -12.08 -14.33
N ALA A 84 -15.35 -12.56 -15.58
CA ALA A 84 -14.15 -12.79 -16.37
C ALA A 84 -13.41 -11.48 -16.67
N VAL A 85 -14.16 -10.44 -17.03
CA VAL A 85 -13.63 -9.08 -17.20
C VAL A 85 -14.35 -8.15 -16.24
N VAL A 86 -13.58 -7.48 -15.38
CA VAL A 86 -14.07 -6.39 -14.56
C VAL A 86 -13.85 -5.09 -15.33
N GLU A 87 -14.92 -4.47 -15.80
CA GLU A 87 -14.85 -3.24 -16.60
C GLU A 87 -15.32 -2.05 -15.76
N CYS A 88 -14.42 -1.09 -15.53
CA CYS A 88 -14.66 0.05 -14.68
C CYS A 88 -14.40 1.36 -15.43
N GLY A 89 -15.47 2.05 -15.82
CA GLY A 89 -15.36 3.40 -16.38
C GLY A 89 -15.21 4.47 -15.31
N SER A 90 -15.07 5.73 -15.73
CA SER A 90 -14.92 6.88 -14.83
C SER A 90 -16.05 6.94 -13.80
N TYR A 91 -15.72 7.24 -12.54
CA TYR A 91 -16.66 7.16 -11.40
C TYR A 91 -17.38 5.81 -11.25
N SER A 92 -16.74 4.72 -11.71
CA SER A 92 -17.35 3.38 -11.84
C SER A 92 -18.58 3.37 -12.76
N ASN A 93 -18.55 4.12 -13.86
CA ASN A 93 -19.59 4.07 -14.89
C ASN A 93 -18.98 3.79 -16.28
N PRO A 94 -19.16 2.58 -16.86
CA PRO A 94 -19.97 1.47 -16.33
C PRO A 94 -19.37 0.82 -15.08
N ASN A 95 -20.23 0.16 -14.29
CA ASN A 95 -19.85 -0.67 -13.14
C ASN A 95 -20.05 -2.15 -13.46
N ASN A 96 -19.18 -2.69 -14.30
CA ASN A 96 -19.30 -4.06 -14.78
C ASN A 96 -18.41 -4.98 -13.93
N GLY A 97 -18.75 -5.13 -12.64
CA GLY A 97 -18.05 -6.00 -11.68
C GLY A 97 -17.17 -5.29 -10.65
N CYS A 98 -16.99 -3.97 -10.76
CA CYS A 98 -16.10 -3.18 -9.89
C CYS A 98 -16.53 -3.25 -8.42
N THR A 99 -17.83 -3.02 -8.17
CA THR A 99 -18.38 -3.09 -6.82
C THR A 99 -18.38 -4.51 -6.28
N ASP A 100 -18.75 -5.49 -7.11
CA ASP A 100 -18.83 -6.89 -6.70
C ASP A 100 -17.44 -7.41 -6.28
N GLU A 101 -16.42 -7.16 -7.10
CA GLU A 101 -15.03 -7.53 -6.80
C GLU A 101 -14.52 -6.89 -5.52
N ARG A 102 -14.63 -5.56 -5.43
CA ARG A 102 -14.11 -4.82 -4.27
C ARG A 102 -14.77 -5.27 -2.97
N GLN A 103 -16.09 -5.47 -3.00
CA GLN A 103 -16.81 -5.91 -1.82
C GLN A 103 -16.53 -7.38 -1.46
N ASP A 104 -16.32 -8.26 -2.43
CA ASP A 104 -15.90 -9.65 -2.18
C ASP A 104 -14.49 -9.70 -1.58
N ALA A 105 -13.58 -8.83 -2.04
CA ALA A 105 -12.23 -8.70 -1.49
C ALA A 105 -12.23 -8.24 -0.03
N ILE A 106 -13.05 -7.22 0.28
CA ILE A 106 -13.23 -6.72 1.65
C ILE A 106 -13.89 -7.77 2.53
N ALA A 107 -14.89 -8.50 2.03
CA ALA A 107 -15.53 -9.59 2.75
C ALA A 107 -14.54 -10.71 3.07
N ALA A 108 -13.71 -11.14 2.11
CA ALA A 108 -12.71 -12.17 2.36
C ALA A 108 -11.69 -11.76 3.43
N TYR A 109 -11.25 -10.49 3.43
CA TYR A 109 -10.36 -9.99 4.49
C TYR A 109 -11.06 -9.92 5.84
N THR A 110 -12.32 -9.46 5.87
CA THR A 110 -13.16 -9.42 7.07
C THR A 110 -13.33 -10.81 7.67
N ASP A 111 -13.71 -11.79 6.85
CA ASP A 111 -13.88 -13.18 7.25
C ASP A 111 -12.55 -13.80 7.72
N ALA A 112 -11.42 -13.50 7.07
CA ALA A 112 -10.11 -13.96 7.52
C ALA A 112 -9.74 -13.42 8.91
N LEU A 113 -10.06 -12.14 9.20
CA LEU A 113 -9.88 -11.55 10.52
C LEU A 113 -10.80 -12.18 11.57
N VAL A 114 -12.09 -12.34 11.26
CA VAL A 114 -13.05 -13.00 12.17
C VAL A 114 -12.61 -14.43 12.47
N TRP A 115 -12.20 -15.19 11.46
CA TRP A 115 -11.58 -16.52 11.64
C TRP A 115 -10.43 -16.45 12.63
N TYR A 116 -9.46 -15.55 12.43
CA TYR A 116 -8.29 -15.53 13.28
C TYR A 116 -8.64 -15.19 14.73
N ILE A 117 -9.56 -14.26 14.95
CA ILE A 117 -9.99 -13.80 16.28
C ILE A 117 -10.83 -14.85 17.01
N THR A 118 -11.67 -15.60 16.30
CA THR A 118 -12.62 -16.55 16.92
C THR A 118 -12.16 -18.02 16.88
N ARG A 119 -11.37 -18.39 15.86
CA ARG A 119 -11.17 -19.77 15.35
C ARG A 119 -12.45 -20.48 14.89
N ASP A 120 -13.49 -19.74 14.52
CA ASP A 120 -14.65 -20.34 13.86
C ASP A 120 -14.34 -20.62 12.38
N ALA A 121 -14.12 -21.89 12.05
CA ALA A 121 -13.71 -22.35 10.73
C ALA A 121 -14.69 -21.95 9.61
N ARG A 122 -15.95 -21.63 9.91
CA ARG A 122 -16.92 -21.15 8.92
C ARG A 122 -16.44 -19.88 8.23
N TYR A 123 -15.78 -18.99 8.95
CA TYR A 123 -15.23 -17.74 8.42
C TYR A 123 -13.99 -17.98 7.55
N ALA A 124 -13.09 -18.89 7.94
CA ALA A 124 -11.97 -19.26 7.07
C ALA A 124 -12.45 -19.86 5.74
N ASN A 125 -13.43 -20.76 5.82
CA ASN A 125 -14.03 -21.39 4.65
C ASN A 125 -14.75 -20.38 3.76
N LYS A 126 -15.40 -19.34 4.33
CA LYS A 126 -16.02 -18.27 3.53
C LYS A 126 -14.98 -17.40 2.83
N ALA A 127 -13.92 -16.99 3.54
CA ALA A 127 -12.82 -16.25 2.92
C ALA A 127 -12.21 -17.03 1.74
N ILE A 128 -11.94 -18.32 1.94
CA ILE A 128 -11.46 -19.24 0.89
C ILE A 128 -12.45 -19.29 -0.27
N ALA A 129 -13.75 -19.46 -0.01
CA ALA A 129 -14.76 -19.55 -1.07
C ALA A 129 -14.82 -18.28 -1.94
N LEU A 130 -14.69 -17.09 -1.34
CA LEU A 130 -14.64 -15.82 -2.08
C LEU A 130 -13.37 -15.75 -2.94
N MET A 131 -12.19 -16.02 -2.36
CA MET A 131 -10.91 -16.01 -3.07
C MET A 131 -10.85 -17.08 -4.20
N ASP A 132 -11.43 -18.26 -3.96
CA ASP A 132 -11.46 -19.35 -4.92
C ASP A 132 -12.39 -19.06 -6.09
N ALA A 133 -13.53 -18.41 -5.86
CA ALA A 133 -14.48 -18.03 -6.91
C ALA A 133 -13.88 -17.00 -7.88
N TRP A 134 -13.21 -15.97 -7.34
CA TRP A 134 -12.55 -14.95 -8.16
C TRP A 134 -11.34 -15.52 -8.90
N SER A 135 -10.46 -16.26 -8.22
CA SER A 135 -9.27 -16.87 -8.86
C SER A 135 -9.58 -17.92 -9.92
N ALA A 136 -10.79 -18.48 -9.93
CA ALA A 136 -11.23 -19.39 -10.99
C ALA A 136 -11.81 -18.67 -12.21
N THR A 137 -12.11 -17.37 -12.11
CA THR A 137 -12.98 -16.69 -13.09
C THR A 137 -12.34 -15.46 -13.70
N ILE A 138 -11.76 -14.55 -12.90
CA ILE A 138 -11.25 -13.26 -13.40
C ILE A 138 -10.05 -13.47 -14.32
N GLN A 139 -10.03 -12.71 -15.41
CA GLN A 139 -9.02 -12.75 -16.45
C GLN A 139 -8.45 -11.35 -16.74
N ASP A 140 -9.21 -10.28 -16.52
CA ASP A 140 -8.77 -8.93 -16.85
C ASP A 140 -9.52 -7.81 -16.09
N HIS A 141 -8.88 -6.65 -15.97
CA HIS A 141 -9.46 -5.38 -15.56
C HIS A 141 -9.38 -4.40 -16.74
N THR A 142 -10.50 -3.78 -17.12
CA THR A 142 -10.52 -2.90 -18.31
C THR A 142 -11.17 -1.55 -18.04
N ASN A 143 -11.01 -0.66 -19.02
CA ASN A 143 -11.52 0.72 -19.04
C ASN A 143 -10.71 1.66 -18.10
N SER A 144 -11.06 2.94 -18.08
CA SER A 144 -10.27 4.03 -17.48
C SER A 144 -9.89 3.85 -16.00
N ASN A 145 -10.66 3.09 -15.23
CA ASN A 145 -10.38 2.81 -13.82
C ASN A 145 -9.72 1.45 -13.56
N ALA A 146 -9.32 0.69 -14.59
CA ALA A 146 -8.74 -0.65 -14.45
C ALA A 146 -7.66 -0.72 -13.36
N ARG A 147 -6.58 0.06 -13.52
CA ARG A 147 -5.44 0.07 -12.58
C ARG A 147 -5.84 0.40 -11.14
N LEU A 148 -6.74 1.37 -10.96
CA LEU A 148 -7.22 1.77 -9.62
C LEU A 148 -8.05 0.65 -8.99
N GLN A 149 -8.96 0.06 -9.77
CA GLN A 149 -9.78 -1.06 -9.34
C GLN A 149 -8.91 -2.26 -8.95
N THR A 150 -7.93 -2.62 -9.78
CA THR A 150 -6.97 -3.69 -9.50
C THR A 150 -6.23 -3.45 -8.19
N GLY A 151 -5.80 -2.21 -7.94
CA GLY A 151 -5.16 -1.82 -6.67
C GLY A 151 -6.09 -1.95 -5.46
N TRP A 152 -7.33 -1.46 -5.55
CA TRP A 152 -8.28 -1.54 -4.43
C TRP A 152 -8.66 -2.98 -4.07
N ALA A 153 -8.92 -3.83 -5.06
CA ALA A 153 -9.25 -5.23 -4.83
C ALA A 153 -8.00 -6.01 -4.37
N GLY A 154 -6.88 -5.85 -5.08
CA GLY A 154 -5.63 -6.56 -4.83
C GLY A 154 -5.05 -6.34 -3.42
N SER A 155 -5.16 -5.13 -2.87
CA SER A 155 -4.71 -4.84 -1.51
C SER A 155 -5.51 -5.61 -0.45
N SER A 156 -6.83 -5.78 -0.65
CA SER A 156 -7.66 -6.57 0.27
C SER A 156 -7.45 -8.07 0.09
N TRP A 157 -7.34 -8.52 -1.17
CA TRP A 157 -7.09 -9.91 -1.52
C TRP A 157 -5.81 -10.46 -0.90
N THR A 158 -4.70 -9.74 -1.05
CA THR A 158 -3.39 -10.18 -0.54
C THR A 158 -3.40 -10.28 0.99
N ARG A 159 -4.04 -9.34 1.70
CA ARG A 159 -4.19 -9.40 3.17
C ARG A 159 -5.02 -10.62 3.61
N ALA A 160 -6.13 -10.89 2.94
CA ALA A 160 -6.99 -12.04 3.24
C ALA A 160 -6.24 -13.37 3.03
N ALA A 161 -5.64 -13.51 1.84
CA ALA A 161 -4.92 -14.71 1.43
C ALA A 161 -3.76 -15.02 2.36
N GLU A 162 -3.05 -13.98 2.81
CA GLU A 162 -1.91 -14.11 3.70
C GLU A 162 -2.30 -14.63 5.08
N ILE A 163 -3.37 -14.10 5.67
CA ILE A 163 -3.90 -14.60 6.95
C ILE A 163 -4.33 -16.05 6.78
N ILE A 164 -5.10 -16.39 5.75
CA ILE A 164 -5.62 -17.74 5.57
C ILE A 164 -4.49 -18.75 5.31
N ARG A 165 -3.63 -18.50 4.32
CA ARG A 165 -2.58 -19.43 3.88
C ARG A 165 -1.65 -19.85 5.01
N TYR A 166 -1.31 -18.92 5.89
CA TYR A 166 -0.32 -19.18 6.94
C TYR A 166 -0.92 -19.46 8.32
N THR A 167 -2.24 -19.33 8.50
CA THR A 167 -2.87 -19.51 9.82
C THR A 167 -4.03 -20.50 9.85
N TYR A 168 -4.52 -20.95 8.69
CA TYR A 168 -5.53 -21.99 8.57
C TYR A 168 -4.92 -23.31 8.08
N THR A 169 -5.61 -24.42 8.33
CA THR A 169 -5.07 -25.76 8.15
C THR A 169 -5.04 -26.23 6.70
N SER A 170 -5.96 -25.75 5.84
CA SER A 170 -6.02 -26.20 4.44
C SER A 170 -6.65 -25.15 3.53
N TRP A 171 -5.96 -24.86 2.42
CA TRP A 171 -6.49 -24.12 1.28
C TRP A 171 -5.89 -24.69 -0.02
N PRO A 172 -6.51 -25.73 -0.60
CA PRO A 172 -5.94 -26.45 -1.75
C PRO A 172 -5.68 -25.57 -2.98
N ASN A 173 -6.49 -24.53 -3.17
CA ASN A 173 -6.45 -23.64 -4.33
C ASN A 173 -5.55 -22.41 -4.15
N ALA A 174 -4.77 -22.31 -3.07
CA ALA A 174 -3.87 -21.18 -2.80
C ALA A 174 -2.89 -20.91 -3.96
N GLY A 175 -2.44 -21.97 -4.65
CA GLY A 175 -1.61 -21.86 -5.84
C GLY A 175 -2.31 -21.18 -7.02
N ARG A 176 -3.57 -21.54 -7.31
CA ARG A 176 -4.37 -20.88 -8.35
C ARG A 176 -4.58 -19.41 -8.04
N PHE A 177 -4.85 -19.08 -6.78
CA PHE A 177 -4.97 -17.70 -6.34
C PHE A 177 -3.67 -16.91 -6.55
N GLY A 178 -2.52 -17.51 -6.24
CA GLY A 178 -1.21 -16.92 -6.56
C GLY A 178 -1.01 -16.66 -8.04
N THR A 179 -1.42 -17.60 -8.91
CA THR A 179 -1.41 -17.43 -10.37
C THR A 179 -2.31 -16.27 -10.82
N MET A 180 -3.51 -16.12 -10.23
CA MET A 180 -4.38 -14.97 -10.51
C MET A 180 -3.68 -13.64 -10.16
N LEU A 181 -3.07 -13.54 -8.98
CA LEU A 181 -2.34 -12.34 -8.59
C LEU A 181 -1.18 -12.03 -9.56
N ARG A 182 -0.44 -13.07 -9.98
CA ARG A 182 0.70 -12.93 -10.90
C ARG A 182 0.28 -12.52 -12.31
N ASN A 183 -0.76 -13.15 -12.85
CA ASN A 183 -1.04 -13.09 -14.28
C ASN A 183 -2.19 -12.14 -14.64
N VAL A 184 -3.04 -11.78 -13.67
CA VAL A 184 -4.18 -10.88 -13.89
C VAL A 184 -3.95 -9.55 -13.19
N TYR A 185 -3.62 -9.56 -11.89
CA TYR A 185 -3.50 -8.30 -11.13
C TYR A 185 -2.18 -7.57 -11.39
N LEU A 186 -1.06 -8.29 -11.36
CA LEU A 186 0.25 -7.65 -11.46
C LEU A 186 0.47 -6.89 -12.78
N PRO A 187 0.14 -7.42 -13.97
CA PRO A 187 0.40 -6.72 -15.24
C PRO A 187 -0.27 -5.35 -15.32
N GLU A 188 -1.49 -5.23 -14.80
CA GLU A 188 -2.25 -3.97 -14.76
C GLU A 188 -1.54 -2.87 -13.97
N ILE A 189 -0.83 -3.25 -12.90
CA ILE A 189 -0.26 -2.31 -11.94
C ILE A 189 1.27 -2.18 -11.99
N TYR A 190 1.95 -3.08 -12.70
CA TYR A 190 3.41 -3.21 -12.69
C TYR A 190 4.16 -1.93 -13.09
N ASN A 191 3.54 -1.13 -13.98
CA ASN A 191 4.12 0.10 -14.51
C ASN A 191 3.72 1.37 -13.73
N GLY A 192 2.92 1.24 -12.68
CA GLY A 192 2.46 2.40 -11.91
C GLY A 192 1.50 3.31 -12.67
N ALA A 193 1.27 4.49 -12.12
CA ALA A 193 0.33 5.49 -12.63
C ALA A 193 0.83 6.91 -12.29
N THR A 194 2.06 7.21 -12.70
CA THR A 194 2.78 8.44 -12.33
C THR A 194 2.02 9.73 -12.69
N THR A 195 1.31 9.74 -13.81
CA THR A 195 0.51 10.87 -14.31
C THR A 195 -0.92 10.91 -13.77
N SER A 196 -1.33 9.91 -12.98
CA SER A 196 -2.60 9.91 -12.26
C SER A 196 -2.45 10.49 -10.86
N ASN A 197 -3.57 10.71 -10.17
CA ASN A 197 -3.60 11.17 -8.78
C ASN A 197 -2.70 10.31 -7.88
N GLY A 198 -2.08 10.94 -6.88
CA GLY A 198 -1.20 10.32 -5.87
C GLY A 198 -1.67 8.96 -5.38
N ASN A 199 -2.93 8.91 -4.96
CA ASN A 199 -3.55 7.75 -4.33
C ASN A 199 -3.68 6.53 -5.26
N TRP A 200 -3.69 6.71 -6.59
CA TRP A 200 -3.78 5.60 -7.54
C TRP A 200 -2.51 4.75 -7.45
N GLU A 201 -1.37 5.38 -7.65
CA GLU A 201 -0.09 4.68 -7.61
C GLU A 201 0.18 4.11 -6.22
N LEU A 202 -0.17 4.81 -5.13
CA LEU A 202 0.05 4.30 -3.78
C LEU A 202 -0.75 3.01 -3.49
N VAL A 203 -2.00 2.88 -3.94
CA VAL A 203 -2.75 1.64 -3.73
C VAL A 203 -2.29 0.51 -4.65
N MET A 204 -1.81 0.84 -5.84
CA MET A 204 -1.14 -0.11 -6.74
C MET A 204 0.13 -0.66 -6.08
N LEU A 205 0.94 0.20 -5.46
CA LEU A 205 2.15 -0.18 -4.74
C LEU A 205 1.84 -1.06 -3.52
N GLU A 206 0.80 -0.73 -2.76
CA GLU A 206 0.33 -1.59 -1.68
C GLU A 206 -0.01 -3.00 -2.18
N THR A 207 -0.67 -3.10 -3.34
CA THR A 207 -0.97 -4.39 -3.96
C THR A 207 0.29 -5.10 -4.43
N MET A 208 1.22 -4.41 -5.09
CA MET A 208 2.50 -5.00 -5.52
C MET A 208 3.29 -5.56 -4.32
N LEU A 209 3.34 -4.85 -3.20
CA LEU A 209 3.97 -5.32 -1.97
C LEU A 209 3.26 -6.56 -1.42
N GLY A 210 1.92 -6.55 -1.37
CA GLY A 210 1.13 -7.70 -0.95
C GLY A 210 1.36 -8.94 -1.82
N ILE A 211 1.40 -8.77 -3.14
CA ILE A 211 1.71 -9.83 -4.10
C ILE A 211 3.15 -10.33 -3.89
N SER A 212 4.10 -9.41 -3.66
CA SER A 212 5.51 -9.76 -3.43
C SER A 212 5.67 -10.67 -2.23
N VAL A 213 5.07 -10.30 -1.09
CA VAL A 213 5.11 -11.10 0.14
C VAL A 213 4.43 -12.45 -0.10
N TYR A 214 3.21 -12.47 -0.65
CA TYR A 214 2.47 -13.72 -0.84
C TYR A 214 3.17 -14.72 -1.78
N LEU A 215 3.91 -14.23 -2.79
CA LEU A 215 4.59 -15.05 -3.78
C LEU A 215 6.10 -15.23 -3.52
N GLU A 216 6.62 -14.75 -2.38
CA GLU A 216 8.06 -14.73 -2.06
C GLU A 216 8.92 -14.00 -3.12
N ASP A 217 8.36 -12.98 -3.78
CA ASP A 217 8.99 -12.28 -4.89
C ASP A 217 9.75 -11.03 -4.45
N ARG A 218 11.02 -11.22 -4.11
CA ARG A 218 11.93 -10.15 -3.64
C ARG A 218 12.20 -9.07 -4.71
N ALA A 219 12.30 -9.47 -5.98
CA ALA A 219 12.56 -8.51 -7.05
C ALA A 219 11.37 -7.57 -7.26
N LEU A 220 10.14 -8.11 -7.17
CA LEU A 220 8.94 -7.28 -7.18
C LEU A 220 8.86 -6.37 -5.94
N TYR A 221 9.27 -6.86 -4.77
CA TYR A 221 9.32 -6.05 -3.55
C TYR A 221 10.26 -4.85 -3.71
N ASP A 222 11.51 -5.08 -4.16
CA ASP A 222 12.50 -4.03 -4.38
C ASP A 222 12.01 -2.98 -5.40
N ARG A 223 11.32 -3.45 -6.45
CA ARG A 223 10.67 -2.56 -7.42
C ARG A 223 9.60 -1.70 -6.77
N ALA A 224 8.69 -2.31 -6.01
CA ALA A 224 7.59 -1.59 -5.35
C ALA A 224 8.12 -0.56 -4.34
N ILE A 225 9.16 -0.90 -3.56
CA ILE A 225 9.83 0.05 -2.66
C ILE A 225 10.51 1.19 -3.43
N SER A 226 11.18 0.89 -4.54
CA SER A 226 11.80 1.93 -5.39
C SER A 226 10.75 2.90 -5.94
N MET A 227 9.62 2.38 -6.44
CA MET A 227 8.51 3.20 -6.90
C MET A 227 7.90 4.03 -5.76
N PHE A 228 7.71 3.45 -4.57
CA PHE A 228 7.23 4.17 -3.39
C PHE A 228 8.14 5.34 -3.02
N ARG A 229 9.46 5.13 -3.00
CA ARG A 229 10.42 6.20 -2.67
C ARG A 229 10.39 7.34 -3.68
N ASN A 230 10.31 7.01 -4.97
CA ASN A 230 10.17 8.01 -6.03
C ASN A 230 8.88 8.80 -5.87
N ARG A 231 7.76 8.10 -5.59
CA ARG A 231 6.47 8.75 -5.37
C ARG A 231 6.49 9.62 -4.12
N PHE A 232 7.02 9.12 -2.99
CA PHE A 232 7.08 9.85 -1.72
C PHE A 232 7.80 11.19 -1.85
N ALA A 233 8.94 11.23 -2.53
CA ALA A 233 9.69 12.46 -2.76
C ALA A 233 8.93 13.53 -3.57
N ALA A 234 7.86 13.15 -4.27
CA ALA A 234 6.99 14.06 -5.00
C ALA A 234 5.77 14.55 -4.21
N PHE A 235 5.53 14.02 -3.00
CA PHE A 235 4.41 14.39 -2.13
C PHE A 235 4.83 15.04 -0.81
N VAL A 236 6.05 14.74 -0.36
CA VAL A 236 6.64 15.29 0.86
C VAL A 236 7.78 16.20 0.42
N TYR A 237 7.67 17.48 0.75
CA TYR A 237 8.70 18.44 0.40
C TYR A 237 9.67 18.57 1.56
N LEU A 238 10.94 18.27 1.29
CA LEU A 238 12.02 18.59 2.21
C LEU A 238 12.79 19.78 1.65
N ALA A 239 13.13 20.75 2.50
CA ALA A 239 13.95 21.90 2.12
C ALA A 239 15.33 21.47 1.57
N THR A 240 15.78 20.26 1.91
CA THR A 240 16.98 19.64 1.35
C THR A 240 16.87 19.25 -0.14
N ASP A 241 15.67 19.25 -0.71
CA ASP A 241 15.44 18.99 -2.14
C ASP A 241 15.66 20.22 -3.04
N GLY A 242 15.80 21.41 -2.45
CA GLY A 242 15.97 22.68 -3.16
C GLY A 242 14.77 23.60 -2.99
N SER A 243 14.61 24.59 -3.88
CA SER A 243 13.55 25.61 -3.77
C SER A 243 12.17 25.15 -4.22
N ILE A 244 12.06 23.96 -4.82
CA ILE A 244 10.82 23.35 -5.30
C ILE A 244 10.80 21.85 -4.96
N PRO A 245 9.62 21.21 -4.81
CA PRO A 245 9.52 19.77 -4.61
C PRO A 245 10.09 18.97 -5.78
N ARG A 246 10.42 17.69 -5.53
CA ARG A 246 10.80 16.80 -6.63
C ARG A 246 9.57 16.44 -7.46
N GLY A 247 9.78 16.25 -8.76
CA GLY A 247 8.74 15.72 -9.64
C GLY A 247 8.48 14.23 -9.40
N PRO A 248 7.26 13.74 -9.71
CA PRO A 248 6.88 12.32 -9.61
C PRO A 248 7.50 11.42 -10.68
N GLY A 249 8.39 11.95 -11.53
CA GLY A 249 8.87 11.30 -12.75
C GLY A 249 7.87 11.43 -13.91
N GLY A 250 8.04 10.60 -14.95
CA GLY A 250 7.13 10.60 -16.11
C GLY A 250 7.16 11.87 -16.97
N GLY A 251 8.25 12.64 -16.92
CA GLY A 251 8.43 13.89 -17.67
C GLY A 251 7.92 15.15 -16.98
N ILE A 252 7.55 15.08 -15.70
CA ILE A 252 7.22 16.25 -14.86
C ILE A 252 8.50 16.70 -14.17
N ASP A 253 9.23 17.65 -14.74
CA ASP A 253 10.56 18.06 -14.26
C ASP A 253 10.87 19.56 -14.32
N THR A 254 10.03 20.38 -14.95
CA THR A 254 10.17 21.84 -14.90
C THR A 254 9.47 22.46 -13.69
N PRO A 255 9.90 23.65 -13.22
CA PRO A 255 9.24 24.33 -12.11
C PRO A 255 7.73 24.54 -12.33
N SER A 256 7.33 24.91 -13.54
CA SER A 256 5.92 25.13 -13.90
C SER A 256 5.11 23.83 -13.84
N GLU A 257 5.68 22.71 -14.32
CA GLU A 257 5.03 21.40 -14.27
C GLU A 257 4.91 20.88 -12.85
N ILE A 258 5.95 21.05 -12.03
CA ILE A 258 5.95 20.66 -10.60
C ILE A 258 4.91 21.49 -9.84
N ILE A 259 4.85 22.81 -10.04
CA ILE A 259 3.83 23.67 -9.42
C ILE A 259 2.43 23.24 -9.86
N ASN A 260 2.22 22.95 -11.15
CA ASN A 260 0.94 22.46 -11.65
C ASN A 260 0.57 21.09 -11.05
N TYR A 261 1.53 20.18 -10.92
CA TYR A 261 1.36 18.89 -10.24
C TYR A 261 0.93 19.07 -8.79
N TRP A 262 1.51 20.05 -8.09
CA TRP A 262 1.13 20.49 -6.76
C TRP A 262 -0.09 21.43 -6.74
N GLN A 263 -0.95 21.38 -7.77
CA GLN A 263 -2.23 22.12 -7.84
C GLN A 263 -2.09 23.65 -7.74
N GLY A 264 -1.00 24.19 -8.28
CA GLY A 264 -0.72 25.62 -8.30
C GLY A 264 -0.11 26.17 -7.00
N GLN A 265 0.32 25.31 -6.07
CA GLN A 265 1.01 25.72 -4.86
C GLN A 265 2.36 26.38 -5.20
N SER A 266 2.59 27.56 -4.62
CA SER A 266 3.85 28.32 -4.76
C SER A 266 4.59 28.51 -3.44
N THR A 267 4.02 28.01 -2.34
CA THR A 267 4.62 28.02 -1.01
C THR A 267 4.81 26.59 -0.55
N PHE A 268 6.05 26.21 -0.28
CA PHE A 268 6.40 24.86 0.15
C PHE A 268 6.97 24.92 1.57
N VAL A 269 6.37 24.14 2.48
CA VAL A 269 6.78 24.05 3.88
C VAL A 269 7.48 22.71 4.07
N ASP A 270 8.67 22.75 4.66
CA ASP A 270 9.45 21.56 5.01
C ASP A 270 8.61 20.63 5.91
N GLY A 271 8.36 19.40 5.47
CA GLY A 271 7.54 18.43 6.21
C GLY A 271 7.07 17.23 5.39
#